data_AF-A0AAW2YY64-F1
#
_entry.id   AF-A0AAW2YY64-F1
#
_cell.length_a   1.000
_cell.length_b   1.000
_cell.length_c   1.000
_cell.angle_alpha   90.00
_cell.angle_beta   90.00
_cell.angle_gamma   90.00
#
_symmetry.space_group_name_H-M   'P 1'
#
loop_
_entity.id
_entity.type
_entity.pdbx_description
1 polymer ?
#
loop_
_entity_poly.entity_id
_entity_poly.type
_entity_poly.pdbx_seq_one_letter_code
_entity_poly.pdbx_strand_id
1 'polypeptide(L)'
;MKSIILFLLLCLCLSAFGDVKLNHEVKKKVKENLDSIDGTIRVVFRGRRVYKDAVELISHTCKDLKRSSLYRGDAVYYRKLSKKMLNRSHRVAKKLRHLKRKHKNHKIIKKLTKRMKRFKTKAQIYKKKASHASQISDKILKKSKKRTIHSMRLANLLLTEAKKARFYAQQTMIRSKFYRSESINKVKEMGHVKDEKLKADLKYAAGKFKKLAHASEVESHKTLVVAKKFEQKSIEIGTQVKKGEALCRK
;
A
#
# COMPACT_ATOMS: atom_id res chain seq x y z
N MET A 1 -18.61 4.66 8.61
CA MET A 1 -19.65 5.06 9.57
C MET A 1 -20.98 5.36 8.88
N LYS A 2 -21.07 6.27 7.89
CA LYS A 2 -22.34 6.53 7.16
C LYS A 2 -22.98 5.32 6.45
N SER A 3 -22.19 4.36 5.96
CA SER A 3 -22.68 3.12 5.33
C SER A 3 -23.24 2.08 6.31
N ILE A 4 -22.76 2.06 7.56
CA ILE A 4 -23.28 1.20 8.63
C ILE A 4 -24.65 1.71 9.10
N ILE A 5 -24.80 3.03 9.14
CA ILE A 5 -26.07 3.70 9.45
C ILE A 5 -27.12 3.38 8.37
N LEU A 6 -26.74 3.32 7.09
CA LEU A 6 -27.65 2.94 6.00
C LEU A 6 -28.05 1.45 6.04
N PHE A 7 -27.11 0.56 6.41
CA PHE A 7 -27.38 -0.86 6.61
C PHE A 7 -28.33 -1.09 7.80
N LEU A 8 -28.09 -0.40 8.93
CA LEU A 8 -28.99 -0.41 10.08
C LEU A 8 -30.37 0.17 9.73
N LEU A 9 -30.45 1.24 8.93
CA LEU A 9 -31.71 1.77 8.42
C LEU A 9 -32.44 0.81 7.48
N LEU A 10 -31.72 0.03 6.66
CA LEU A 10 -32.32 -1.01 5.81
C LEU A 10 -32.86 -2.18 6.66
N CYS A 11 -32.11 -2.62 7.67
CA CYS A 11 -32.55 -3.64 8.63
C CYS A 11 -33.76 -3.17 9.48
N LEU A 12 -33.78 -1.89 9.87
CA LEU A 12 -34.90 -1.25 10.58
C LEU A 12 -36.14 -1.10 9.68
N CYS A 13 -35.95 -0.81 8.39
CA CYS A 13 -37.06 -0.75 7.44
C CYS A 13 -37.66 -2.14 7.18
N LEU A 14 -36.86 -3.21 7.24
CA LEU A 14 -37.31 -4.60 7.04
C LEU A 14 -37.98 -5.22 8.27
N SER A 15 -37.57 -4.85 9.48
CA SER A 15 -38.29 -5.20 10.70
C SER A 15 -39.68 -4.54 10.72
N ALA A 16 -39.82 -3.34 10.16
CA ALA A 16 -41.13 -2.70 9.94
C ALA A 16 -41.99 -3.37 8.84
N PHE A 17 -41.43 -4.31 8.05
CA PHE A 17 -42.19 -5.15 7.11
C PHE A 17 -42.56 -6.53 7.69
N GLY A 18 -42.24 -6.80 8.96
CA GLY A 18 -42.49 -8.09 9.62
C GLY A 18 -43.94 -8.56 9.55
N ASP A 19 -44.90 -7.63 9.49
CA ASP A 19 -46.33 -7.93 9.46
C ASP A 19 -46.92 -8.10 8.05
N VAL A 20 -46.13 -7.86 7.00
CA VAL A 20 -46.58 -8.10 5.63
C VAL A 20 -46.22 -9.54 5.26
N LYS A 21 -47.21 -10.37 4.93
CA LYS A 21 -47.05 -11.73 4.36
C LYS A 21 -46.31 -11.65 3.00
N LEU A 22 -45.01 -11.38 3.05
CA LEU A 22 -44.12 -11.36 1.90
C LEU A 22 -43.86 -12.80 1.48
N ASN A 23 -44.20 -13.09 0.22
CA ASN A 23 -43.99 -14.39 -0.41
C ASN A 23 -42.51 -14.83 -0.26
N HIS A 24 -42.27 -16.13 -0.07
CA HIS A 24 -40.94 -16.70 0.23
C HIS A 24 -39.88 -16.26 -0.79
N GLU A 25 -40.29 -16.09 -2.04
CA GLU A 25 -39.45 -15.62 -3.14
C GLU A 25 -38.95 -14.17 -2.97
N VAL A 26 -39.79 -13.27 -2.41
CA VAL A 26 -39.42 -11.88 -2.16
C VAL A 26 -38.46 -11.78 -0.97
N LYS A 27 -38.67 -12.59 0.08
CA LYS A 27 -37.74 -12.69 1.22
C LYS A 27 -36.36 -13.17 0.77
N LYS A 28 -36.31 -14.18 -0.11
CA LYS A 28 -35.05 -14.68 -0.69
C LYS A 28 -34.33 -13.60 -1.51
N LYS A 29 -35.05 -12.88 -2.38
CA LYS A 29 -34.53 -11.79 -3.21
C LYS A 29 -33.98 -10.60 -2.39
N VAL A 30 -34.65 -10.25 -1.29
CA VAL A 30 -34.18 -9.21 -0.35
C VAL A 30 -32.91 -9.67 0.37
N LYS A 31 -32.86 -10.92 0.84
CA LYS A 31 -31.68 -11.49 1.51
C LYS A 31 -30.46 -11.49 0.59
N GLU A 32 -30.61 -11.93 -0.65
CA GLU A 32 -29.53 -11.93 -1.65
C GLU A 32 -28.99 -10.51 -1.96
N ASN A 33 -29.83 -9.48 -1.89
CA ASN A 33 -29.40 -8.09 -2.03
C ASN A 33 -28.61 -7.61 -0.80
N LEU A 34 -29.06 -7.95 0.41
CA LEU A 34 -28.36 -7.60 1.64
C LEU A 34 -26.98 -8.26 1.70
N ASP A 35 -26.87 -9.52 1.32
CA ASP A 35 -25.60 -10.24 1.25
C ASP A 35 -24.63 -9.59 0.25
N SER A 36 -25.14 -9.07 -0.88
CA SER A 36 -24.34 -8.32 -1.86
C SER A 36 -23.86 -6.96 -1.32
N ILE A 37 -24.70 -6.24 -0.58
CA ILE A 37 -24.35 -4.95 0.04
C ILE A 37 -23.32 -5.16 1.15
N ASP A 38 -23.52 -6.16 2.02
CA ASP A 38 -22.57 -6.51 3.08
C ASP A 38 -21.22 -6.97 2.50
N GLY A 39 -21.24 -7.80 1.46
CA GLY A 39 -20.05 -8.17 0.69
C GLY A 39 -19.29 -6.94 0.16
N THR A 40 -20.01 -5.97 -0.39
CA THR A 40 -19.44 -4.71 -0.90
C THR A 40 -18.78 -3.91 0.22
N ILE A 41 -19.44 -3.76 1.36
CA ILE A 41 -18.93 -3.02 2.53
C ILE A 41 -17.64 -3.67 3.06
N ARG A 42 -17.66 -5.00 3.28
CA ARG A 42 -16.50 -5.74 3.79
C ARG A 42 -15.27 -5.58 2.89
N VAL A 43 -15.45 -5.68 1.58
CA VAL A 43 -14.37 -5.55 0.60
C VAL A 43 -13.79 -4.13 0.61
N VAL A 44 -14.63 -3.09 0.69
CA VAL A 44 -14.15 -1.69 0.76
C VAL A 44 -13.37 -1.42 2.04
N PHE A 45 -13.83 -1.91 3.19
CA PHE A 45 -13.10 -1.76 4.46
C PHE A 45 -11.77 -2.51 4.47
N ARG A 46 -11.75 -3.75 3.96
CA ARG A 46 -10.50 -4.52 3.78
C ARG A 46 -9.53 -3.80 2.85
N GLY A 47 -10.02 -3.30 1.70
CA GLY A 47 -9.21 -2.52 0.76
C GLY A 47 -8.59 -1.26 1.39
N ARG A 48 -9.34 -0.52 2.22
CA ARG A 48 -8.79 0.65 2.95
C ARG A 48 -7.65 0.27 3.89
N ARG A 49 -7.79 -0.83 4.63
CA ARG A 49 -6.77 -1.31 5.56
C ARG A 49 -5.50 -1.72 4.80
N VAL A 50 -5.66 -2.55 3.78
CA VAL A 50 -4.55 -3.01 2.92
C VAL A 50 -3.82 -1.83 2.28
N TYR A 51 -4.53 -0.80 1.82
CA TYR A 51 -3.92 0.40 1.27
C TYR A 51 -3.10 1.17 2.32
N LYS A 52 -3.63 1.36 3.53
CA LYS A 52 -2.91 2.05 4.62
C LYS A 52 -1.60 1.32 4.95
N ASP A 53 -1.68 0.00 5.12
CA ASP A 53 -0.53 -0.85 5.45
C ASP A 53 0.51 -0.81 4.31
N ALA A 54 0.07 -0.83 3.05
CA ALA A 54 0.96 -0.74 1.89
C ALA A 54 1.70 0.60 1.82
N VAL A 55 1.01 1.73 2.03
CA VAL A 55 1.61 3.07 2.02
C VAL A 55 2.66 3.22 3.14
N GLU A 56 2.33 2.75 4.34
CA GLU A 56 3.25 2.79 5.47
C GLU A 56 4.51 1.96 5.18
N LEU A 57 4.35 0.76 4.62
CA LEU A 57 5.48 -0.10 4.27
C LEU A 57 6.39 0.52 3.19
N ILE A 58 5.80 1.15 2.17
CA ILE A 58 6.56 1.85 1.11
C ILE A 58 7.33 3.03 1.69
N SER A 59 6.69 3.84 2.54
CA SER A 59 7.34 4.96 3.22
C SER A 59 8.55 4.52 4.03
N HIS A 60 8.42 3.44 4.82
CA HIS A 60 9.53 2.84 5.55
C HIS A 60 10.63 2.31 4.64
N THR A 61 10.26 1.69 3.52
CA THR A 61 11.21 1.16 2.53
C THR A 61 12.02 2.28 1.89
N CYS A 62 11.38 3.38 1.47
CA CYS A 62 12.05 4.56 0.93
C CYS A 62 13.05 5.18 1.93
N LYS A 63 12.66 5.29 3.21
CA LYS A 63 13.55 5.78 4.29
C LYS A 63 14.77 4.88 4.45
N ASP A 64 14.57 3.57 4.45
CA ASP A 64 15.66 2.60 4.58
C ASP A 64 16.60 2.65 3.37
N LEU A 65 16.07 2.75 2.14
CA LEU A 65 16.89 2.91 0.93
C LEU A 65 17.74 4.19 0.97
N LYS A 66 17.18 5.31 1.41
CA LYS A 66 17.93 6.57 1.60
C LYS A 66 19.02 6.43 2.65
N ARG A 67 18.77 5.70 3.75
CA ARG A 67 19.81 5.40 4.75
C ARG A 67 20.92 4.52 4.18
N SER A 68 20.57 3.48 3.43
CA SER A 68 21.57 2.61 2.78
C SER A 68 22.47 3.38 1.82
N SER A 69 21.93 4.31 1.02
CA SER A 69 22.74 5.11 0.09
C SER A 69 23.74 6.00 0.82
N LEU A 70 23.38 6.58 1.97
CA LEU A 70 24.30 7.34 2.83
C LEU A 70 25.45 6.45 3.32
N TYR A 71 25.17 5.25 3.82
CA TYR A 71 26.21 4.32 4.26
C TYR A 71 27.11 3.82 3.11
N ARG A 72 26.58 3.67 1.88
CA ARG A 72 27.42 3.44 0.69
C ARG A 72 28.33 4.63 0.43
N GLY A 73 27.82 5.86 0.52
CA GLY A 73 28.59 7.09 0.39
C GLY A 73 29.74 7.16 1.38
N ASP A 74 29.46 6.88 2.66
CA ASP A 74 30.47 6.79 3.72
C ASP A 74 31.53 5.73 3.42
N ALA A 75 31.10 4.54 2.95
CA ALA A 75 32.03 3.48 2.59
C ALA A 75 33.00 3.93 1.49
N VAL A 76 32.50 4.60 0.45
CA VAL A 76 33.32 5.17 -0.63
C VAL A 76 34.25 6.25 -0.11
N TYR A 77 33.75 7.17 0.73
CA TYR A 77 34.52 8.24 1.35
C TYR A 77 35.69 7.69 2.17
N TYR A 78 35.43 6.73 3.05
CA TYR A 78 36.47 6.11 3.88
C TYR A 78 37.48 5.29 3.06
N ARG A 79 37.06 4.64 1.95
CA ARG A 79 38.01 4.00 1.00
C ARG A 79 38.96 5.02 0.38
N LYS A 80 38.44 6.17 -0.07
CA LYS A 80 39.26 7.27 -0.64
C LYS A 80 40.27 7.80 0.40
N LEU A 81 39.83 8.02 1.65
CA LEU A 81 40.72 8.44 2.73
C LEU A 81 41.80 7.40 3.05
N SER A 82 41.43 6.11 3.11
CA SER A 82 42.37 5.01 3.33
C SER A 82 43.47 5.00 2.25
N LYS A 83 43.08 5.09 0.97
CA LYS A 83 44.00 5.16 -0.17
C LYS A 83 44.92 6.39 -0.08
N LYS A 84 44.38 7.55 0.29
CA LYS A 84 45.16 8.79 0.49
C LYS A 84 46.22 8.63 1.60
N MET A 85 45.87 7.98 2.71
CA MET A 85 46.82 7.71 3.80
C MET A 85 47.88 6.68 3.43
N LEU A 86 47.51 5.63 2.68
CA LEU A 86 48.48 4.67 2.12
C LEU A 86 49.47 5.37 1.19
N ASN A 87 48.99 6.19 0.25
CA ASN A 87 49.86 6.94 -0.65
C ASN A 87 50.84 7.86 0.11
N ARG A 88 50.37 8.53 1.18
CA ARG A 88 51.24 9.31 2.07
C ARG A 88 52.27 8.44 2.79
N SER A 89 51.88 7.26 3.28
CA SER A 89 52.81 6.29 3.87
C SER A 89 53.88 5.84 2.87
N HIS A 90 53.49 5.55 1.62
CA HIS A 90 54.43 5.13 0.57
C HIS A 90 55.45 6.23 0.24
N ARG A 91 55.02 7.49 0.16
CA ARG A 91 55.93 8.64 -0.04
C ARG A 91 56.94 8.77 1.11
N VAL A 92 56.50 8.61 2.36
CA VAL A 92 57.40 8.61 3.53
C VAL A 92 58.36 7.43 3.50
N ALA A 93 57.90 6.23 3.11
CA ALA A 93 58.73 5.04 2.99
C ALA A 93 59.83 5.21 1.93
N LYS A 94 59.53 5.83 0.78
CA LYS A 94 60.55 6.19 -0.23
C LYS A 94 61.61 7.14 0.35
N LYS A 95 61.19 8.20 1.06
CA LYS A 95 62.14 9.13 1.72
C LYS A 95 63.00 8.43 2.78
N LEU A 96 62.41 7.54 3.58
CA LEU A 96 63.13 6.74 4.59
C LEU A 96 64.21 5.85 3.95
N ARG A 97 63.88 5.17 2.84
CA ARG A 97 64.86 4.33 2.11
C ARG A 97 66.04 5.15 1.61
N HIS A 98 65.79 6.35 1.08
CA HIS A 98 66.87 7.23 0.63
C HIS A 98 67.76 7.71 1.77
N LEU A 99 67.18 8.12 2.90
CA LEU A 99 67.94 8.57 4.08
C LEU A 99 68.78 7.46 4.71
N LYS A 100 68.25 6.24 4.79
CA LYS A 100 69.00 5.08 5.29
C LYS A 100 70.21 4.76 4.41
N ARG A 101 70.04 4.79 3.08
CA ARG A 101 71.15 4.56 2.12
C ARG A 101 72.26 5.59 2.22
N LYS A 102 71.92 6.85 2.53
CA LYS A 102 72.92 7.92 2.70
C LYS A 102 73.50 8.01 4.12
N HIS A 103 73.18 7.05 5.01
CA HIS A 103 73.57 7.08 6.44
C HIS A 103 73.27 8.42 7.15
N LYS A 104 72.23 9.15 6.71
CA LYS A 104 71.94 10.50 7.24
C LYS A 104 71.03 10.46 8.45
N ASN A 105 71.53 11.04 9.54
CA ASN A 105 70.80 11.68 10.64
C ASN A 105 69.70 10.82 11.31
N HIS A 106 70.11 10.00 12.28
CA HIS A 106 69.28 8.99 12.96
C HIS A 106 67.98 9.56 13.57
N LYS A 107 68.01 10.81 14.06
CA LYS A 107 66.85 11.52 14.62
C LYS A 107 65.73 11.74 13.59
N ILE A 108 66.09 12.05 12.33
CA ILE A 108 65.14 12.24 11.23
C ILE A 108 64.51 10.91 10.82
N ILE A 109 65.32 9.86 10.74
CA ILE A 109 64.86 8.49 10.45
C ILE A 109 63.82 8.05 11.49
N LYS A 110 64.07 8.27 12.79
CA LYS A 110 63.13 7.95 13.87
C LYS A 110 61.81 8.71 13.74
N LYS A 111 61.84 10.02 13.44
CA LYS A 111 60.64 10.85 13.22
C LYS A 111 59.82 10.38 12.02
N LEU A 112 60.45 10.13 10.87
CA LEU A 112 59.76 9.67 9.66
C LEU A 112 59.17 8.27 9.83
N THR A 113 59.85 7.37 10.55
CA THR A 113 59.34 6.03 10.85
C THR A 113 58.06 6.10 11.68
N LYS A 114 58.03 6.93 12.74
CA LYS A 114 56.79 7.18 13.52
C LYS A 114 55.68 7.76 12.63
N ARG A 115 55.99 8.71 11.75
CA ARG A 115 55.02 9.32 10.83
C ARG A 115 54.44 8.31 9.83
N MET A 116 55.28 7.44 9.27
CA MET A 116 54.85 6.36 8.39
C MET A 116 53.89 5.39 9.11
N LYS A 117 54.25 4.94 10.33
CA LYS A 117 53.39 4.07 11.15
C LYS A 117 52.02 4.73 11.37
N ARG A 118 51.98 6.01 11.77
CA ARG A 118 50.71 6.76 11.93
C ARG A 118 49.84 6.77 10.68
N PHE A 119 50.43 6.95 9.49
CA PHE A 119 49.67 6.91 8.24
C PHE A 119 49.11 5.52 7.94
N LYS A 120 49.89 4.45 8.16
CA LYS A 120 49.40 3.06 8.03
C LYS A 120 48.23 2.78 8.99
N THR A 121 48.36 3.18 10.26
CA THR A 121 47.30 3.01 11.27
C THR A 121 46.03 3.75 10.86
N LYS A 122 46.12 5.02 10.43
CA LYS A 122 44.97 5.78 9.93
C LYS A 122 44.33 5.11 8.72
N ALA A 123 45.12 4.62 7.77
CA ALA A 123 44.61 3.90 6.61
C ALA A 123 43.83 2.64 7.01
N GLN A 124 44.33 1.88 7.99
CA GLN A 124 43.68 0.68 8.50
C GLN A 124 42.36 1.01 9.22
N ILE A 125 42.33 2.08 10.03
CA ILE A 125 41.09 2.57 10.67
C ILE A 125 40.05 2.92 9.61
N TYR A 126 40.41 3.69 8.57
CA TYR A 126 39.48 4.04 7.50
C TYR A 126 39.03 2.81 6.70
N LYS A 127 39.90 1.83 6.48
CA LYS A 127 39.52 0.56 5.84
C LYS A 127 38.47 -0.18 6.66
N LYS A 128 38.64 -0.26 7.99
CA LYS A 128 37.63 -0.85 8.90
C LYS A 128 36.31 -0.07 8.87
N LYS A 129 36.35 1.27 8.94
CA LYS A 129 35.14 2.11 8.84
C LYS A 129 34.39 1.92 7.52
N ALA A 130 35.12 1.84 6.40
CA ALA A 130 34.52 1.59 5.10
C ALA A 130 33.83 0.22 5.03
N SER A 131 34.46 -0.82 5.60
CA SER A 131 33.88 -2.16 5.67
C SER A 131 32.62 -2.18 6.53
N HIS A 132 32.66 -1.53 7.70
CA HIS A 132 31.50 -1.45 8.58
C HIS A 132 30.31 -0.71 7.93
N ALA A 133 30.56 0.43 7.29
CA ALA A 133 29.54 1.17 6.55
C ALA A 133 28.93 0.32 5.42
N SER A 134 29.76 -0.43 4.68
CA SER A 134 29.28 -1.37 3.65
C SER A 134 28.38 -2.45 4.26
N GLN A 135 28.78 -3.06 5.39
CA GLN A 135 27.98 -4.09 6.05
C GLN A 135 26.63 -3.56 6.54
N ILE A 136 26.58 -2.35 7.10
CA ILE A 136 25.33 -1.72 7.52
C ILE A 136 24.43 -1.49 6.31
N SER A 137 24.98 -0.92 5.23
CA SER A 137 24.25 -0.74 3.98
C SER A 137 23.64 -2.05 3.47
N ASP A 138 24.42 -3.13 3.45
CA ASP A 138 23.96 -4.44 2.95
C ASP A 138 22.84 -5.03 3.83
N LYS A 139 22.93 -4.88 5.15
CA LYS A 139 21.87 -5.27 6.08
C LYS A 139 20.57 -4.50 5.81
N ILE A 140 20.66 -3.18 5.60
CA ILE A 140 19.51 -2.33 5.30
C ILE A 140 18.89 -2.72 3.95
N LEU A 141 19.71 -3.01 2.93
CA LEU A 141 19.23 -3.46 1.61
C LEU A 141 18.50 -4.80 1.69
N LYS A 142 19.02 -5.78 2.44
CA LYS A 142 18.34 -7.07 2.65
C LYS A 142 16.98 -6.88 3.30
N LYS A 143 16.89 -6.02 4.32
CA LYS A 143 15.62 -5.69 4.99
C LYS A 143 14.64 -4.99 4.04
N SER A 144 15.14 -4.04 3.25
CA SER A 144 14.35 -3.30 2.27
C SER A 144 13.78 -4.22 1.20
N LYS A 145 14.58 -5.15 0.65
CA LYS A 145 14.12 -6.15 -0.33
C LYS A 145 12.95 -6.99 0.18
N LYS A 146 13.03 -7.48 1.42
CA LYS A 146 11.92 -8.24 2.05
C LYS A 146 10.65 -7.42 2.12
N ARG A 147 10.75 -6.15 2.50
CA ARG A 147 9.61 -5.22 2.54
C ARG A 147 9.06 -4.93 1.15
N THR A 148 9.91 -4.72 0.16
CA THR A 148 9.49 -4.52 -1.24
C THR A 148 8.60 -5.66 -1.75
N ILE A 149 9.02 -6.91 -1.51
CA ILE A 149 8.22 -8.11 -1.86
C ILE A 149 6.87 -8.07 -1.14
N HIS A 150 6.86 -7.70 0.14
CA HIS A 150 5.62 -7.59 0.92
C HIS A 150 4.70 -6.47 0.41
N SER A 151 5.24 -5.29 0.06
CA SER A 151 4.48 -4.21 -0.60
C SER A 151 3.83 -4.66 -1.90
N MET A 152 4.55 -5.44 -2.74
CA MET A 152 3.97 -5.98 -3.97
C MET A 152 2.82 -6.94 -3.69
N ARG A 153 2.95 -7.80 -2.69
CA ARG A 153 1.85 -8.70 -2.27
C ARG A 153 0.63 -7.91 -1.81
N LEU A 154 0.82 -6.86 -1.01
CA LEU A 154 -0.27 -5.98 -0.57
C LEU A 154 -0.92 -5.24 -1.74
N ALA A 155 -0.15 -4.77 -2.72
CA ALA A 155 -0.69 -4.16 -3.93
C ALA A 155 -1.57 -5.14 -4.72
N ASN A 156 -1.12 -6.38 -4.92
CA ASN A 156 -1.91 -7.42 -5.60
C ASN A 156 -3.19 -7.77 -4.82
N LEU A 157 -3.13 -7.80 -3.49
CA LEU A 157 -4.31 -7.98 -2.65
C LEU A 157 -5.29 -6.80 -2.81
N LEU A 158 -4.79 -5.56 -2.79
CA LEU A 158 -5.60 -4.37 -3.00
C LEU A 158 -6.30 -4.39 -4.36
N LEU A 159 -5.59 -4.78 -5.42
CA LEU A 159 -6.15 -4.92 -6.76
C LEU A 159 -7.24 -5.99 -6.80
N THR A 160 -7.01 -7.14 -6.16
CA THR A 160 -7.99 -8.23 -6.07
C THR A 160 -9.26 -7.78 -5.34
N GLU A 161 -9.11 -7.11 -4.20
CA GLU A 161 -10.25 -6.57 -3.45
C GLU A 161 -10.98 -5.47 -4.24
N ALA A 162 -10.25 -4.60 -4.96
CA ALA A 162 -10.89 -3.59 -5.81
C ALA A 162 -11.73 -4.22 -6.93
N LYS A 163 -11.23 -5.27 -7.59
CA LYS A 163 -11.98 -6.03 -8.61
C LYS A 163 -13.25 -6.68 -8.02
N LYS A 164 -13.16 -7.27 -6.83
CA LYS A 164 -14.33 -7.83 -6.13
C LYS A 164 -15.35 -6.75 -5.80
N ALA A 165 -14.93 -5.61 -5.26
CA ALA A 165 -15.82 -4.50 -4.93
C ALA A 165 -16.55 -4.00 -6.18
N ARG A 166 -15.84 -3.90 -7.31
CA ARG A 166 -16.41 -3.51 -8.60
C ARG A 166 -17.46 -4.52 -9.07
N PHE A 167 -17.16 -5.82 -8.99
CA PHE A 167 -18.11 -6.87 -9.35
C PHE A 167 -19.39 -6.81 -8.51
N TYR A 168 -19.28 -6.75 -7.17
CA TYR A 168 -20.45 -6.69 -6.29
C TYR A 168 -21.27 -5.41 -6.48
N ALA A 169 -20.61 -4.26 -6.69
CA ALA A 169 -21.29 -3.00 -6.98
C ALA A 169 -22.06 -3.06 -8.32
N GLN A 170 -21.48 -3.67 -9.36
CA GLN A 170 -22.15 -3.87 -10.64
C GLN A 170 -23.37 -4.80 -10.50
N GLN A 171 -23.23 -5.92 -9.80
CA GLN A 171 -24.34 -6.84 -9.51
C GLN A 171 -25.47 -6.13 -8.76
N THR A 172 -25.11 -5.34 -7.75
CA THR A 172 -26.07 -4.58 -6.94
C THR A 172 -26.79 -3.52 -7.77
N MET A 173 -26.10 -2.83 -8.68
CA MET A 173 -26.74 -1.90 -9.64
C MET A 173 -27.70 -2.59 -10.60
N ILE A 174 -27.31 -3.71 -11.20
CA ILE A 174 -28.16 -4.47 -12.13
C ILE A 174 -29.45 -4.90 -11.42
N ARG A 175 -29.32 -5.49 -10.23
CA ARG A 175 -30.45 -5.90 -9.39
C ARG A 175 -31.33 -4.72 -8.99
N SER A 176 -30.74 -3.60 -8.57
CA SER A 176 -31.50 -2.41 -8.17
C SER A 176 -32.32 -1.84 -9.33
N LYS A 177 -31.74 -1.80 -10.55
CA LYS A 177 -32.45 -1.41 -11.77
C LYS A 177 -33.62 -2.35 -12.07
N PHE A 178 -33.39 -3.66 -11.97
CA PHE A 178 -34.43 -4.67 -12.17
C PHE A 178 -35.61 -4.49 -11.20
N TYR A 179 -35.35 -4.32 -9.90
CA TYR A 179 -36.41 -4.11 -8.90
C TYR A 179 -37.14 -2.77 -9.10
N ARG A 180 -36.43 -1.74 -9.58
CA ARG A 180 -37.03 -0.45 -9.94
C ARG A 180 -37.99 -0.60 -11.12
N SER A 181 -37.65 -1.38 -12.16
CA SER A 181 -38.56 -1.67 -13.27
C SER A 181 -39.73 -2.56 -12.84
N GLU A 182 -39.50 -3.60 -12.04
CA GLU A 182 -40.54 -4.51 -11.58
C GLU A 182 -41.56 -3.80 -10.70
N SER A 183 -41.12 -2.92 -9.80
CA SER A 183 -42.02 -2.11 -8.97
C SER A 183 -42.86 -1.13 -9.79
N ILE A 184 -42.32 -0.56 -10.87
CA ILE A 184 -43.09 0.30 -11.78
C ILE A 184 -44.15 -0.52 -12.53
N ASN A 185 -43.80 -1.71 -13.02
CA ASN A 185 -44.73 -2.58 -13.74
C ASN A 185 -45.85 -3.08 -12.83
N LYS A 186 -45.54 -3.52 -11.61
CA LYS A 186 -46.57 -3.90 -10.62
C LYS A 186 -47.50 -2.73 -10.28
N VAL A 187 -46.99 -1.51 -10.14
CA VAL A 187 -47.85 -0.33 -9.93
C VAL A 187 -48.80 -0.08 -11.10
N LYS A 188 -48.39 -0.36 -12.35
CA LYS A 188 -49.26 -0.26 -13.52
C LYS A 188 -50.33 -1.35 -13.54
N GLU A 189 -49.95 -2.60 -13.27
CA GLU A 189 -50.87 -3.75 -13.18
C GLU A 189 -51.94 -3.54 -12.09
N MET A 190 -51.58 -2.87 -11.00
CA MET A 190 -52.49 -2.52 -9.91
C MET A 190 -53.56 -1.48 -10.25
N GLY A 191 -53.49 -0.84 -11.42
CA GLY A 191 -54.58 -0.01 -11.93
C GLY A 191 -55.92 -0.75 -11.99
N HIS A 192 -55.88 -2.09 -12.12
CA HIS A 192 -57.04 -2.97 -12.23
C HIS A 192 -57.53 -3.56 -10.90
N VAL A 193 -56.86 -3.28 -9.76
CA VAL A 193 -57.29 -3.76 -8.44
C VAL A 193 -58.44 -2.90 -7.92
N LYS A 194 -59.58 -3.55 -7.61
CA LYS A 194 -60.82 -2.90 -7.13
C LYS A 194 -60.79 -2.55 -5.63
N ASP A 195 -59.94 -3.22 -4.85
CA ASP A 195 -59.78 -2.95 -3.42
C ASP A 195 -58.88 -1.72 -3.20
N GLU A 196 -59.49 -0.59 -2.81
CA GLU A 196 -58.85 0.70 -2.54
C GLU A 196 -57.78 0.61 -1.43
N LYS A 197 -58.00 -0.19 -0.39
CA LYS A 197 -57.08 -0.31 0.75
C LYS A 197 -55.83 -1.08 0.34
N LEU A 198 -56.01 -2.23 -0.33
CA LEU A 198 -54.91 -3.01 -0.87
C LEU A 198 -54.09 -2.21 -1.89
N LYS A 199 -54.76 -1.40 -2.72
CA LYS A 199 -54.13 -0.51 -3.70
C LYS A 199 -53.27 0.57 -3.03
N ALA A 200 -53.73 1.15 -1.92
CA ALA A 200 -52.97 2.13 -1.15
C ALA A 200 -51.71 1.51 -0.50
N ASP A 201 -51.83 0.35 0.14
CA ASP A 201 -50.73 -0.33 0.81
C ASP A 201 -49.63 -0.77 -0.17
N LEU A 202 -50.02 -1.29 -1.33
CA LEU A 202 -49.07 -1.71 -2.36
C LEU A 202 -48.39 -0.52 -3.05
N LYS A 203 -49.11 0.61 -3.24
CA LYS A 203 -48.53 1.86 -3.78
C LYS A 203 -47.52 2.47 -2.80
N TYR A 204 -47.80 2.41 -1.50
CA TYR A 204 -46.86 2.79 -0.44
C TYR A 204 -45.61 1.91 -0.43
N ALA A 205 -45.79 0.59 -0.51
CA ALA A 205 -44.68 -0.36 -0.58
C ALA A 205 -43.80 -0.13 -1.82
N ALA A 206 -44.40 0.04 -3.00
CA ALA A 206 -43.68 0.33 -4.24
C ALA A 206 -42.89 1.66 -4.16
N GLY A 207 -43.47 2.69 -3.53
CA GLY A 207 -42.78 3.95 -3.25
C GLY A 207 -41.55 3.77 -2.36
N LYS A 208 -41.64 2.95 -1.31
CA LYS A 208 -40.49 2.59 -0.46
C LYS A 208 -39.43 1.80 -1.23
N PHE A 209 -39.82 0.79 -2.01
CA PHE A 209 -38.88 0.01 -2.83
C PHE A 209 -38.13 0.88 -3.85
N LYS A 210 -38.82 1.83 -4.50
CA LYS A 210 -38.19 2.76 -5.44
C LYS A 210 -37.13 3.64 -4.77
N LYS A 211 -37.41 4.15 -3.56
CA LYS A 211 -36.43 4.93 -2.76
C LYS A 211 -35.23 4.08 -2.34
N LEU A 212 -35.45 2.84 -1.91
CA LEU A 212 -34.39 1.90 -1.53
C LEU A 212 -33.50 1.51 -2.73
N ALA A 213 -34.11 1.21 -3.88
CA ALA A 213 -33.38 0.90 -5.11
C ALA A 213 -32.50 2.08 -5.56
N HIS A 214 -33.03 3.31 -5.50
CA HIS A 214 -32.25 4.51 -5.81
C HIS A 214 -31.08 4.73 -4.84
N ALA A 215 -31.30 4.56 -3.53
CA ALA A 215 -30.24 4.67 -2.53
C ALA A 215 -29.13 3.62 -2.75
N SER A 216 -29.53 2.39 -3.09
CA SER A 216 -28.62 1.29 -3.44
C SER A 216 -27.79 1.58 -4.69
N GLU A 217 -28.40 2.14 -5.74
CA GLU A 217 -27.70 2.59 -6.96
C GLU A 217 -26.65 3.66 -6.65
N VAL A 218 -27.02 4.69 -5.87
CA VAL A 218 -26.13 5.78 -5.46
C VAL A 218 -24.92 5.24 -4.68
N GLU A 219 -25.14 4.34 -3.73
CA GLU A 219 -24.06 3.79 -2.90
C GLU A 219 -23.16 2.83 -3.69
N SER A 220 -23.74 2.05 -4.61
CA SER A 220 -22.98 1.22 -5.54
C SER A 220 -22.10 2.07 -6.46
N HIS A 221 -22.60 3.21 -6.92
CA HIS A 221 -21.83 4.15 -7.74
C HIS A 221 -20.65 4.75 -6.95
N LYS A 222 -20.86 5.18 -5.70
CA LYS A 222 -19.76 5.62 -4.82
C LYS A 222 -18.72 4.51 -4.61
N THR A 223 -19.17 3.26 -4.47
CA THR A 223 -18.27 2.12 -4.30
C THR A 223 -17.44 1.89 -5.57
N LEU A 224 -18.02 2.01 -6.76
CA LEU A 224 -17.29 1.94 -8.02
C LEU A 224 -16.21 3.02 -8.13
N VAL A 225 -16.51 4.25 -7.71
CA VAL A 225 -15.53 5.35 -7.67
C VAL A 225 -14.37 5.01 -6.72
N VAL A 226 -14.67 4.46 -5.54
CA VAL A 226 -13.64 4.04 -4.58
C VAL A 226 -12.80 2.87 -5.12
N ALA A 227 -13.42 1.88 -5.74
CA ALA A 227 -12.74 0.74 -6.34
C ALA A 227 -11.77 1.18 -7.45
N LYS A 228 -12.21 2.08 -8.35
CA LYS A 228 -11.34 2.68 -9.38
C LYS A 228 -10.15 3.41 -8.76
N LYS A 229 -10.36 4.17 -7.69
CA LYS A 229 -9.27 4.84 -6.95
C LYS A 229 -8.28 3.83 -6.35
N PHE A 230 -8.75 2.67 -5.86
CA PHE A 230 -7.86 1.62 -5.37
C PHE A 230 -7.09 0.92 -6.48
N GLU A 231 -7.70 0.67 -7.64
CA GLU A 231 -7.00 0.14 -8.82
C GLU A 231 -5.85 1.08 -9.23
N GLN A 232 -6.14 2.37 -9.36
CA GLN A 232 -5.12 3.38 -9.71
C GLN A 232 -3.99 3.45 -8.67
N LYS A 233 -4.34 3.49 -7.39
CA LYS A 233 -3.37 3.48 -6.28
C LYS A 233 -2.51 2.21 -6.25
N SER A 234 -3.08 1.05 -6.58
CA SER A 234 -2.30 -0.20 -6.68
C SER A 234 -1.24 -0.10 -7.79
N ILE A 235 -1.59 0.50 -8.92
CA ILE A 235 -0.65 0.73 -10.02
C ILE A 235 0.45 1.71 -9.60
N GLU A 236 0.10 2.81 -8.94
CA GLU A 236 1.06 3.78 -8.39
C GLU A 236 2.05 3.11 -7.43
N ILE A 237 1.55 2.32 -6.48
CA ILE A 237 2.40 1.54 -5.56
C ILE A 237 3.35 0.62 -6.34
N GLY A 238 2.84 -0.11 -7.33
CA GLY A 238 3.66 -1.00 -8.17
C GLY A 238 4.76 -0.25 -8.91
N THR A 239 4.46 0.94 -9.45
CA THR A 239 5.46 1.76 -10.15
C THR A 239 6.51 2.33 -9.20
N GLN A 240 6.12 2.79 -8.00
CA GLN A 240 7.05 3.29 -6.99
C GLN A 240 8.00 2.19 -6.50
N VAL A 241 7.47 0.98 -6.27
CA VAL A 241 8.26 -0.19 -5.92
C VAL A 241 9.29 -0.50 -7.01
N LYS A 242 8.88 -0.57 -8.28
CA LYS A 242 9.79 -0.81 -9.41
C LYS A 242 10.89 0.25 -9.53
N LYS A 243 10.55 1.52 -9.33
CA LYS A 243 11.53 2.63 -9.29
C LYS A 243 12.54 2.44 -8.14
N GLY A 244 12.06 2.06 -6.95
CA GLY A 244 12.91 1.76 -5.81
C GLY A 244 13.86 0.59 -6.07
N GLU A 245 13.39 -0.48 -6.71
CA GLU A 245 14.24 -1.61 -7.09
C GLU A 245 15.33 -1.22 -8.11
N ALA A 246 14.99 -0.41 -9.11
CA ALA A 246 15.94 0.07 -10.10
C ALA A 246 17.07 0.89 -9.46
N LEU A 247 16.75 1.72 -8.46
CA LEU A 247 17.74 2.48 -7.68
C LEU A 247 18.65 1.57 -6.85
N CYS A 248 18.17 0.40 -6.42
CA CYS A 248 18.99 -0.56 -5.64
C CYS A 248 19.99 -1.34 -6.50
N ARG A 249 19.71 -1.49 -7.81
CA ARG A 249 20.56 -2.21 -8.77
C ARG A 249 21.73 -1.36 -9.28
N LYS A 250 21.65 -0.03 -9.18
CA LYS A 250 22.75 0.91 -9.43
C LYS A 250 23.64 1.07 -8.19
#